data_AF-A0A3A0G7F0-F1
#
_entry.id   AF-A0A3A0G7F0-F1
#
_cell.length_a   1.000
_cell.length_b   1.000
_cell.length_c   1.000
_cell.angle_alpha   90.00
_cell.angle_beta   90.00
_cell.angle_gamma   90.00
#
_symmetry.space_group_name_H-M   'P 1'
#
loop_
_entity.id
_entity.type
_entity.pdbx_description
1 polymer ?
#
loop_
_entity_poly.entity_id
_entity_poly.type
_entity_poly.pdbx_seq_one_letter_code
_entity_poly.pdbx_strand_id
1 'polypeptide(L)'
;MLITRRTLFESGSLMAVGSAIWPRWMPRLVFRKDGTNPTGDILVVVFARGGYDGLNMVIPYGEEGNYFNRRRNIAIPAPDSTATRKGVNLDGFFGMHPALALPDEGRWKQWYDEGLLAMVHAVAMKDETRSHFDAMDFMERGTPGEKTRPDGWLGRHLATVATSNGSPFRAVGLGTQLQASLRGPVPAVALQSIAEFHLQGRQAEIARFQQHLQSLYSGEGWLDSQGQSTFAALDLLQQSVTPGAYRPSNGADYAPALGFGTGLAQVAQLVKADVGLEVACVDIGGWDTHANQVNADDTTEGNHANLLRYLSKGITAFITDLRDHFDPRSSDKQGITIVVMSEFGRRAGQNGSTGTDHGHGNVMFVFGRGVNGGKVYGRWPGLADDQLNRGDLDMTTEYRDVLGEVLSKRANNAQVSEVFPGHAFSFLGLARKDAGTVPTPVEPTATSVPPTTPAPTVAPPTAAPTTTPARKIYLPWTTNGS
;
A
#
# COMPACT_ATOMS: atom_id res chain seq x y z
N MET A 1 -40.56 26.58 40.02
CA MET A 1 -41.53 26.03 39.04
C MET A 1 -41.50 24.51 39.21
N LEU A 2 -42.56 23.92 39.77
CA LEU A 2 -42.63 22.50 40.12
C LEU A 2 -43.01 21.68 38.89
N ILE A 3 -42.11 20.81 38.42
CA ILE A 3 -42.38 19.85 37.36
C ILE A 3 -43.30 18.76 37.95
N THR A 4 -44.52 18.65 37.45
CA THR A 4 -45.50 17.66 37.91
C THR A 4 -45.39 16.37 37.11
N ARG A 5 -45.74 15.23 37.72
CA ARG A 5 -45.63 13.87 37.13
C ARG A 5 -46.35 13.67 35.78
N ARG A 6 -47.17 14.65 35.34
CA ARG A 6 -47.88 14.62 34.05
C ARG A 6 -47.00 15.08 32.89
N THR A 7 -46.05 16.02 33.10
CA THR A 7 -45.10 16.43 32.06
C THR A 7 -43.99 15.41 31.82
N LEU A 8 -43.73 14.51 32.77
CA LEU A 8 -42.79 13.39 32.61
C LEU A 8 -43.38 12.24 31.75
N PHE A 9 -44.71 12.13 31.66
CA PHE A 9 -45.38 11.11 30.83
C PHE A 9 -45.61 11.56 29.38
N GLU A 10 -45.63 12.85 29.08
CA GLU A 10 -45.67 13.35 27.69
C GLU A 10 -44.29 13.33 27.01
N SER A 11 -43.20 13.40 27.79
CA SER A 11 -41.83 13.30 27.28
C SER A 11 -41.32 11.85 27.16
N GLY A 12 -42.06 10.85 27.66
CA GLY A 12 -41.73 9.43 27.57
C GLY A 12 -42.20 8.72 26.29
N SER A 13 -43.07 9.35 25.50
CA SER A 13 -43.75 8.70 24.35
C SER A 13 -43.01 8.84 23.02
N LEU A 14 -42.02 9.74 22.93
CA LEU A 14 -41.27 10.00 21.69
C LEU A 14 -40.03 9.11 21.50
N MET A 15 -39.59 8.36 22.52
CA MET A 15 -38.48 7.42 22.37
C MET A 15 -38.90 6.02 21.90
N ALA A 16 -40.20 5.68 21.88
CA ALA A 16 -40.67 4.33 21.53
C ALA A 16 -41.05 4.16 20.04
N VAL A 17 -41.20 5.25 19.28
CA VAL A 17 -41.64 5.17 17.86
C VAL A 17 -40.44 5.07 16.88
N GLY A 18 -39.22 5.40 17.31
CA GLY A 18 -38.02 5.34 16.47
C GLY A 18 -37.43 3.95 16.21
N SER A 19 -37.92 2.91 16.90
CA SER A 19 -37.39 1.54 16.80
C SER A 19 -38.09 0.64 15.78
N ALA A 20 -39.20 1.09 15.17
CA ALA A 20 -40.05 0.22 14.34
C ALA A 20 -39.98 0.49 12.83
N ILE A 21 -39.27 1.52 12.37
CA ILE A 21 -39.22 1.92 10.95
C ILE A 21 -37.84 1.66 10.31
N TRP A 22 -36.83 1.29 11.11
CA TRP A 22 -35.50 0.96 10.59
C TRP A 22 -35.39 -0.56 10.34
N PRO A 23 -35.03 -1.01 9.14
CA PRO A 23 -34.75 -2.43 8.93
C PRO A 23 -33.61 -2.87 9.83
N ARG A 24 -33.78 -3.97 10.58
CA ARG A 24 -32.76 -4.46 11.54
C ARG A 24 -31.40 -4.79 10.91
N TRP A 25 -31.33 -4.89 9.58
CA TRP A 25 -30.12 -5.15 8.80
C TRP A 25 -29.32 -3.89 8.42
N MET A 26 -29.88 -2.70 8.63
CA MET A 26 -29.30 -1.45 8.17
C MET A 26 -28.46 -0.81 9.28
N PRO A 27 -27.13 -0.63 9.11
CA PRO A 27 -26.27 -0.03 10.12
C PRO A 27 -26.81 1.36 10.49
N ARG A 28 -26.89 1.66 11.80
CA ARG A 28 -27.06 3.03 12.24
C ARG A 28 -25.83 3.81 11.77
N LEU A 29 -26.00 4.62 10.75
CA LEU A 29 -24.94 5.45 10.19
C LEU A 29 -24.62 6.56 11.20
N VAL A 30 -23.74 6.27 12.15
CA VAL A 30 -23.17 7.28 13.05
C VAL A 30 -21.95 7.83 12.36
N PHE A 31 -22.11 8.96 11.71
CA PHE A 31 -20.98 9.71 11.20
C PHE A 31 -20.31 10.51 12.32
N ARG A 32 -19.09 10.91 12.00
CA ARG A 32 -18.16 11.57 12.90
C ARG A 32 -18.77 12.83 13.54
N LYS A 33 -18.50 13.03 14.83
CA LYS A 33 -18.82 14.26 15.55
C LYS A 33 -17.71 15.29 15.28
N ASP A 34 -18.08 16.53 14.97
CA ASP A 34 -17.13 17.64 14.85
C ASP A 34 -16.20 17.71 16.09
N GLY A 35 -14.89 17.82 15.85
CA GLY A 35 -13.87 17.85 16.92
C GLY A 35 -13.36 16.48 17.40
N THR A 36 -13.85 15.36 16.86
CA THR A 36 -13.30 14.01 17.13
C THR A 36 -12.41 13.52 15.98
N ASN A 37 -11.34 14.27 15.66
CA ASN A 37 -10.34 13.84 14.66
C ASN A 37 -9.85 12.42 14.98
N PRO A 38 -9.87 11.47 14.02
CA PRO A 38 -9.05 10.28 14.16
C PRO A 38 -7.63 10.76 14.45
N THR A 39 -7.03 10.18 15.48
CA THR A 39 -5.65 10.52 15.78
C THR A 39 -4.79 9.86 14.71
N GLY A 40 -4.24 10.63 13.78
CA GLY A 40 -3.31 10.14 12.76
C GLY A 40 -3.82 10.18 11.33
N ASP A 41 -2.96 9.70 10.43
CA ASP A 41 -3.22 9.64 9.00
C ASP A 41 -4.19 8.52 8.63
N ILE A 42 -4.91 8.73 7.53
CA ILE A 42 -5.61 7.65 6.83
C ILE A 42 -4.56 6.75 6.20
N LEU A 43 -4.63 5.44 6.49
CA LEU A 43 -3.72 4.45 5.95
C LEU A 43 -4.32 3.80 4.70
N VAL A 44 -3.67 3.97 3.56
CA VAL A 44 -4.04 3.30 2.30
C VAL A 44 -3.02 2.18 2.03
N VAL A 45 -3.44 0.93 2.13
CA VAL A 45 -2.60 -0.24 1.84
C VAL A 45 -2.91 -0.75 0.44
N VAL A 46 -1.93 -0.64 -0.46
CA VAL A 46 -2.00 -1.18 -1.80
C VAL A 46 -1.28 -2.51 -1.84
N PHE A 47 -2.03 -3.59 -2.09
CA PHE A 47 -1.47 -4.93 -2.23
C PHE A 47 -1.36 -5.28 -3.72
N ALA A 48 -0.13 -5.30 -4.23
CA ALA A 48 0.19 -5.76 -5.56
C ALA A 48 0.28 -7.29 -5.58
N ARG A 49 -0.84 -7.96 -5.85
CA ARG A 49 -0.95 -9.43 -5.76
C ARG A 49 -0.23 -10.10 -6.92
N GLY A 50 0.71 -10.98 -6.58
CA GLY A 50 1.47 -11.79 -7.51
C GLY A 50 2.97 -11.69 -7.36
N GLY A 51 3.52 -11.07 -6.31
CA GLY A 51 4.98 -11.01 -6.09
C GLY A 51 5.72 -10.22 -7.18
N TYR A 52 5.64 -8.89 -7.19
CA TYR A 52 6.31 -8.10 -8.26
C TYR A 52 7.84 -8.21 -8.24
N ASP A 53 8.47 -7.91 -9.38
CA ASP A 53 9.92 -7.90 -9.52
C ASP A 53 10.55 -6.60 -8.99
N GLY A 54 10.73 -6.52 -7.67
CA GLY A 54 11.28 -5.34 -7.00
C GLY A 54 12.66 -4.92 -7.48
N LEU A 55 13.49 -5.86 -7.93
CA LEU A 55 14.82 -5.59 -8.48
C LEU A 55 14.77 -4.91 -9.86
N ASN A 56 13.65 -5.03 -10.57
CA ASN A 56 13.36 -4.25 -11.78
C ASN A 56 12.47 -3.02 -11.50
N MET A 57 12.09 -2.74 -10.25
CA MET A 57 11.41 -1.50 -9.86
C MET A 57 12.37 -0.49 -9.24
N VAL A 58 13.21 -0.97 -8.31
CA VAL A 58 14.30 -0.24 -7.65
C VAL A 58 15.60 -0.98 -7.92
N ILE A 59 16.32 -0.46 -8.91
CA ILE A 59 17.41 -1.11 -9.63
C ILE A 59 18.73 -0.80 -8.91
N PRO A 60 19.46 -1.79 -8.37
CA PRO A 60 20.77 -1.59 -7.74
C PRO A 60 21.87 -1.45 -8.82
N TYR A 61 21.77 -0.43 -9.67
CA TYR A 61 22.67 -0.28 -10.82
C TYR A 61 24.11 0.07 -10.43
N GLY A 62 24.31 0.68 -9.26
CA GLY A 62 25.63 1.00 -8.71
C GLY A 62 26.35 -0.19 -8.09
N GLU A 63 25.71 -1.37 -8.06
CA GLU A 63 26.39 -2.61 -7.70
C GLU A 63 27.32 -3.07 -8.84
N GLU A 64 28.42 -3.77 -8.52
CA GLU A 64 29.51 -4.22 -9.41
C GLU A 64 29.06 -5.22 -10.51
N GLY A 65 28.09 -4.85 -11.34
CA GLY A 65 27.58 -5.63 -12.46
C GLY A 65 26.70 -6.83 -12.08
N ASN A 66 26.57 -7.20 -10.80
CA ASN A 66 25.81 -8.39 -10.37
C ASN A 66 24.37 -8.39 -10.88
N TYR A 67 23.66 -7.26 -10.74
CA TYR A 67 22.32 -7.08 -11.29
C TYR A 67 22.28 -7.37 -12.80
N PHE A 68 23.13 -6.70 -13.59
CA PHE A 68 23.18 -6.85 -15.04
C PHE A 68 23.60 -8.26 -15.48
N ASN A 69 24.56 -8.87 -14.80
CA ASN A 69 25.07 -10.20 -15.10
C ASN A 69 24.03 -11.30 -14.86
N ARG A 70 23.19 -11.13 -13.83
CA ARG A 70 22.12 -12.07 -13.49
C ARG A 70 20.85 -11.88 -14.31
N ARG A 71 20.70 -10.70 -14.92
CA ARG A 71 19.47 -10.27 -15.60
C ARG A 71 19.73 -9.80 -17.03
N ARG A 72 20.73 -10.38 -17.71
CA ARG A 72 21.23 -9.94 -19.03
C ARG A 72 20.15 -9.57 -20.06
N ASN A 73 19.03 -10.28 -20.09
CA ASN A 73 17.95 -10.07 -21.06
C ASN A 73 16.73 -9.31 -20.50
N ILE A 74 16.72 -9.00 -19.20
CA ILE A 74 15.60 -8.30 -18.54
C ILE A 74 16.05 -7.09 -17.72
N ALA A 75 17.35 -6.81 -17.67
CA ALA A 75 17.90 -5.71 -16.90
C ALA A 75 17.48 -4.38 -17.49
N ILE A 76 17.04 -3.47 -16.63
CA ILE A 76 16.74 -2.09 -17.01
C ILE A 76 18.06 -1.37 -17.23
N PRO A 77 18.25 -0.63 -18.34
CA PRO A 77 19.50 0.07 -18.60
C PRO A 77 19.83 1.05 -17.47
N ALA A 78 21.11 1.12 -17.09
CA ALA A 78 21.57 1.99 -16.02
C ALA A 78 21.25 3.48 -16.30
N PRO A 79 21.02 4.31 -15.27
CA PRO A 79 20.77 5.74 -15.46
C PRO A 79 21.87 6.51 -16.21
N ASP A 80 23.11 6.07 -16.12
CA ASP A 80 24.28 6.62 -16.80
C ASP A 80 24.54 5.99 -18.20
N SER A 81 23.73 5.02 -18.62
CA SER A 81 23.84 4.41 -19.94
C SER A 81 23.45 5.36 -21.08
N THR A 82 23.84 5.02 -22.30
CA THR A 82 23.48 5.76 -23.52
C THR A 82 22.11 5.38 -24.10
N ALA A 83 21.36 4.48 -23.45
CA ALA A 83 20.05 4.06 -23.90
C ALA A 83 19.06 5.24 -23.89
N THR A 84 18.19 5.31 -24.91
CA THR A 84 17.16 6.35 -25.02
C THR A 84 16.19 6.31 -23.84
N ARG A 85 15.83 5.10 -23.41
CA ARG A 85 14.98 4.85 -22.26
C ARG A 85 15.74 3.97 -21.27
N LYS A 86 15.83 4.43 -20.03
CA LYS A 86 16.72 3.87 -19.00
C LYS A 86 16.19 4.14 -17.60
N GLY A 87 16.78 3.49 -16.60
CA GLY A 87 16.50 3.76 -15.19
C GLY A 87 16.73 5.23 -14.85
N VAL A 88 15.98 5.72 -13.86
CA VAL A 88 16.08 7.09 -13.36
C VAL A 88 16.87 7.07 -12.05
N ASN A 89 18.01 7.76 -12.00
CA ASN A 89 18.88 7.77 -10.81
C ASN A 89 18.13 8.30 -9.58
N LEU A 90 18.23 7.59 -8.44
CA LEU A 90 17.70 8.02 -7.15
C LEU A 90 18.79 8.63 -6.27
N ASP A 91 19.89 7.90 -6.02
CA ASP A 91 20.90 8.27 -5.02
C ASP A 91 22.35 7.94 -5.43
N GLY A 92 22.59 7.59 -6.70
CA GLY A 92 23.90 7.18 -7.20
C GLY A 92 24.16 5.67 -7.13
N PHE A 93 23.38 4.93 -6.32
CA PHE A 93 23.47 3.47 -6.21
C PHE A 93 22.21 2.79 -6.75
N PHE A 94 21.03 3.30 -6.37
CA PHE A 94 19.75 2.82 -6.82
C PHE A 94 19.15 3.71 -7.91
N GLY A 95 18.48 3.08 -8.87
CA GLY A 95 17.68 3.71 -9.90
C GLY A 95 16.22 3.26 -9.80
N MET A 96 15.32 4.01 -10.40
CA MET A 96 13.90 3.68 -10.50
C MET A 96 13.55 3.30 -11.93
N HIS A 97 12.67 2.31 -12.10
CA HIS A 97 12.15 1.97 -13.42
C HIS A 97 11.49 3.20 -14.09
N PRO A 98 11.76 3.50 -15.38
CA PRO A 98 11.23 4.71 -16.04
C PRO A 98 9.70 4.78 -16.02
N ALA A 99 9.02 3.63 -16.08
CA ALA A 99 7.55 3.55 -15.99
C ALA A 99 6.92 4.03 -14.68
N LEU A 100 7.71 4.21 -13.61
CA LEU A 100 7.27 4.84 -12.36
C LEU A 100 7.62 6.34 -12.31
N ALA A 101 8.67 6.73 -13.03
CA ALA A 101 9.37 7.99 -12.83
C ALA A 101 9.06 9.06 -13.88
N LEU A 102 8.81 8.69 -15.13
CA LEU A 102 8.69 9.64 -16.24
C LEU A 102 7.33 10.37 -16.23
N PRO A 103 7.28 11.68 -16.52
CA PRO A 103 6.10 12.52 -16.30
C PRO A 103 4.77 12.04 -16.92
N ASP A 104 4.83 11.33 -18.05
CA ASP A 104 3.64 10.80 -18.75
C ASP A 104 3.18 9.43 -18.21
N GLU A 105 3.96 8.84 -17.32
CA GLU A 105 3.78 7.50 -16.75
C GLU A 105 3.67 7.56 -15.23
N GLY A 106 4.20 8.60 -14.59
CA GLY A 106 4.26 8.77 -13.15
C GLY A 106 4.96 10.04 -12.69
N ARG A 107 4.83 10.32 -11.40
CA ARG A 107 5.56 11.41 -10.72
C ARG A 107 6.39 10.92 -9.55
N TRP A 108 6.74 9.62 -9.51
CA TRP A 108 7.40 9.04 -8.34
C TRP A 108 8.79 9.62 -8.11
N LYS A 109 9.53 9.96 -9.18
CA LYS A 109 10.81 10.65 -9.03
C LYS A 109 10.65 12.04 -8.41
N GLN A 110 9.65 12.81 -8.86
CA GLN A 110 9.35 14.11 -8.28
C GLN A 110 9.05 13.98 -6.77
N TRP A 111 8.19 13.03 -6.37
CA TRP A 111 7.87 12.83 -4.96
C TRP A 111 9.01 12.26 -4.14
N TYR A 112 9.90 11.48 -4.75
CA TYR A 112 11.14 11.08 -4.11
C TYR A 112 11.99 12.30 -3.79
N ASP A 113 12.22 13.18 -4.77
CA ASP A 113 13.03 14.40 -4.61
C ASP A 113 12.41 15.39 -3.62
N GLU A 114 11.09 15.48 -3.57
CA GLU A 114 10.33 16.30 -2.62
C GLU A 114 10.25 15.69 -1.21
N GLY A 115 10.78 14.47 -1.00
CA GLY A 115 10.76 13.79 0.29
C GLY A 115 9.41 13.18 0.68
N LEU A 116 8.47 13.08 -0.27
CA LEU A 116 7.14 12.49 -0.08
C LEU A 116 7.15 10.97 -0.23
N LEU A 117 8.08 10.41 -1.02
CA LEU A 117 8.23 8.97 -1.27
C LEU A 117 9.52 8.43 -0.63
N ALA A 118 9.38 7.34 0.13
CA ALA A 118 10.47 6.47 0.55
C ALA A 118 10.32 5.07 -0.06
N MET A 119 11.44 4.42 -0.35
CA MET A 119 11.51 3.01 -0.74
C MET A 119 12.19 2.23 0.36
N VAL A 120 11.83 0.96 0.57
CA VAL A 120 12.50 0.06 1.51
C VAL A 120 12.82 -1.23 0.78
N HIS A 121 14.11 -1.52 0.60
CA HIS A 121 14.57 -2.70 -0.15
C HIS A 121 14.89 -3.89 0.78
N ALA A 122 15.07 -5.07 0.19
CA ALA A 122 15.35 -6.33 0.89
C ALA A 122 14.33 -6.61 2.01
N VAL A 123 13.07 -6.28 1.74
CA VAL A 123 11.93 -6.51 2.63
C VAL A 123 11.33 -7.87 2.36
N ALA A 124 11.16 -8.68 3.40
CA ALA A 124 10.42 -9.93 3.32
C ALA A 124 9.78 -10.29 4.67
N MET A 125 9.07 -11.42 4.70
CA MET A 125 8.71 -12.11 5.94
C MET A 125 9.75 -13.20 6.25
N LYS A 126 9.90 -13.60 7.52
CA LYS A 126 10.85 -14.67 7.90
C LYS A 126 10.49 -16.05 7.32
N ASP A 127 9.21 -16.28 7.10
CA ASP A 127 8.74 -17.47 6.38
C ASP A 127 9.13 -17.34 4.90
N GLU A 128 9.70 -18.40 4.33
CA GLU A 128 10.23 -18.39 2.96
C GLU A 128 9.30 -19.12 1.98
N THR A 129 8.00 -19.21 2.30
CA THR A 129 7.01 -19.83 1.42
C THR A 129 6.97 -19.15 0.06
N ARG A 130 6.87 -19.97 -0.99
CA ARG A 130 6.68 -19.53 -2.38
C ARG A 130 5.23 -19.71 -2.84
N SER A 131 4.34 -20.13 -1.93
CA SER A 131 2.91 -20.20 -2.23
C SER A 131 2.32 -18.80 -2.12
N HIS A 132 1.81 -18.26 -3.23
CA HIS A 132 1.04 -17.02 -3.26
C HIS A 132 -0.05 -17.00 -2.19
N PHE A 133 -0.81 -18.10 -2.07
CA PHE A 133 -1.89 -18.22 -1.08
C PHE A 133 -1.38 -18.05 0.35
N ASP A 134 -0.29 -18.74 0.69
CA ASP A 134 0.28 -18.69 2.03
C ASP A 134 0.95 -17.35 2.33
N ALA A 135 1.74 -16.84 1.40
CA ALA A 135 2.46 -15.58 1.55
C ALA A 135 1.49 -14.40 1.72
N MET A 136 0.43 -14.33 0.89
CA MET A 136 -0.62 -13.32 1.04
C MET A 136 -1.35 -13.46 2.37
N ASP A 137 -1.75 -14.68 2.77
CA ASP A 137 -2.46 -14.92 4.03
C ASP A 137 -1.60 -14.53 5.24
N PHE A 138 -0.32 -14.87 5.24
CA PHE A 138 0.64 -14.49 6.28
C PHE A 138 0.84 -12.98 6.40
N MET A 139 1.05 -12.30 5.27
CA MET A 139 1.24 -10.84 5.26
C MET A 139 -0.03 -10.10 5.66
N GLU A 140 -1.20 -10.54 5.19
CA GLU A 140 -2.49 -9.95 5.56
C GLU A 140 -2.85 -10.21 7.02
N ARG A 141 -2.52 -11.37 7.59
CA ARG A 141 -2.71 -11.62 9.02
C ARG A 141 -1.71 -10.87 9.89
N GLY A 142 -0.49 -10.65 9.41
CA GLY A 142 0.60 -10.11 10.24
C GLY A 142 1.25 -11.17 11.13
N THR A 143 1.09 -12.45 10.82
CA THR A 143 1.58 -13.59 11.62
C THR A 143 2.18 -14.68 10.72
N PRO A 144 3.35 -14.45 10.08
CA PRO A 144 3.99 -15.44 9.23
C PRO A 144 4.23 -16.77 9.96
N GLY A 145 3.90 -17.88 9.30
CA GLY A 145 3.96 -19.22 9.87
C GLY A 145 2.72 -19.65 10.67
N GLU A 146 1.77 -18.75 10.95
CA GLU A 146 0.56 -19.03 11.74
C GLU A 146 -0.72 -18.69 10.99
N LYS A 147 -1.50 -19.71 10.61
CA LYS A 147 -2.72 -19.59 9.78
C LYS A 147 -4.03 -19.69 10.58
N THR A 148 -3.98 -20.12 11.83
CA THR A 148 -5.21 -20.41 12.61
C THR A 148 -5.87 -19.14 13.15
N ARG A 149 -5.12 -18.04 13.23
CA ARG A 149 -5.60 -16.80 13.82
C ARG A 149 -6.60 -16.10 12.90
N PRO A 150 -7.86 -15.88 13.30
CA PRO A 150 -8.96 -15.56 12.37
C PRO A 150 -8.97 -14.12 11.83
N ASP A 151 -8.28 -13.19 12.50
CA ASP A 151 -8.28 -11.76 12.26
C ASP A 151 -7.01 -11.27 11.55
N GLY A 152 -7.06 -10.08 10.97
CA GLY A 152 -5.99 -9.44 10.20
C GLY A 152 -5.30 -8.31 10.96
N TRP A 153 -4.10 -7.90 10.53
CA TRP A 153 -3.33 -6.89 11.27
C TRP A 153 -4.01 -5.51 11.24
N LEU A 154 -4.71 -5.15 10.17
CA LEU A 154 -5.50 -3.91 10.15
C LEU A 154 -6.73 -4.01 11.06
N GLY A 155 -7.39 -5.16 11.14
CA GLY A 155 -8.46 -5.40 12.09
C GLY A 155 -8.01 -5.23 13.54
N ARG A 156 -6.81 -5.73 13.88
CA ARG A 156 -6.19 -5.50 15.20
C ARG A 156 -5.76 -4.06 15.41
N HIS A 157 -5.23 -3.41 14.39
CA HIS A 157 -4.91 -1.99 14.45
C HIS A 157 -6.14 -1.17 14.81
N LEU A 158 -7.27 -1.38 14.13
CA LEU A 158 -8.53 -0.68 14.37
C LEU A 158 -9.12 -0.97 15.75
N ALA A 159 -8.91 -2.18 16.27
CA ALA A 159 -9.36 -2.60 17.60
C ALA A 159 -8.54 -1.97 18.75
N THR A 160 -7.27 -1.65 18.49
CA THR A 160 -6.31 -1.20 19.52
C THR A 160 -6.00 0.30 19.44
N VAL A 161 -6.19 0.91 18.27
CA VAL A 161 -6.04 2.36 18.10
C VAL A 161 -7.15 3.06 18.87
N ALA A 162 -6.75 3.97 19.76
CA ALA A 162 -7.68 4.74 20.57
C ALA A 162 -8.30 5.85 19.71
N THR A 163 -9.35 5.52 18.96
CA THR A 163 -10.18 6.52 18.27
C THR A 163 -11.59 6.49 18.82
N SER A 164 -12.20 7.66 19.02
CA SER A 164 -13.62 7.78 19.33
C SER A 164 -14.48 7.68 18.07
N ASN A 165 -13.96 7.03 17.02
CA ASN A 165 -14.58 6.93 15.72
C ASN A 165 -15.57 5.77 15.71
N GLY A 166 -16.85 6.10 15.55
CA GLY A 166 -17.95 5.14 15.44
C GLY A 166 -18.41 4.88 14.02
N SER A 167 -17.70 5.42 13.01
CA SER A 167 -18.15 5.33 11.63
C SER A 167 -18.18 3.88 11.12
N PRO A 168 -19.24 3.49 10.39
CA PRO A 168 -19.25 2.20 9.68
C PRO A 168 -18.24 2.18 8.51
N PHE A 169 -17.72 3.33 8.08
CA PHE A 169 -16.74 3.47 7.00
C PHE A 169 -15.30 3.63 7.51
N ARG A 170 -15.03 3.30 8.79
CA ARG A 170 -13.67 3.34 9.35
C ARG A 170 -12.66 2.55 8.53
N ALA A 171 -13.11 1.42 7.97
CA ALA A 171 -12.27 0.53 7.23
C ALA A 171 -12.98 0.06 5.96
N VAL A 172 -12.32 0.22 4.81
CA VAL A 172 -12.87 -0.15 3.51
C VAL A 172 -11.88 -1.01 2.74
N GLY A 173 -12.37 -2.11 2.17
CA GLY A 173 -11.61 -2.95 1.25
C GLY A 173 -12.17 -2.83 -0.16
N LEU A 174 -11.31 -2.53 -1.13
CA LEU A 174 -11.67 -2.40 -2.54
C LEU A 174 -11.28 -3.70 -3.24
N GLY A 175 -12.25 -4.41 -3.81
CA GLY A 175 -12.04 -5.71 -4.46
C GLY A 175 -13.22 -6.67 -4.33
N THR A 176 -13.10 -7.85 -4.94
CA THR A 176 -14.16 -8.86 -4.98
C THR A 176 -14.39 -9.58 -3.66
N GLN A 177 -13.39 -9.59 -2.78
CA GLN A 177 -13.47 -10.14 -1.43
C GLN A 177 -12.81 -9.17 -0.45
N LEU A 178 -13.31 -9.16 0.79
CA LEU A 178 -12.66 -8.43 1.87
C LEU A 178 -11.27 -9.03 2.14
N GLN A 179 -10.23 -8.20 2.07
CA GLN A 179 -8.86 -8.57 2.38
C GLN A 179 -8.78 -9.16 3.79
N ALA A 180 -7.99 -10.23 3.99
CA ALA A 180 -7.90 -10.87 5.30
C ALA A 180 -7.32 -9.92 6.35
N SER A 181 -6.55 -8.91 5.93
CA SER A 181 -5.99 -7.86 6.78
C SER A 181 -7.04 -7.06 7.53
N LEU A 182 -8.22 -6.86 6.92
CA LEU A 182 -9.33 -6.09 7.49
C LEU A 182 -10.23 -6.92 8.42
N ARG A 183 -10.06 -8.25 8.48
CA ARG A 183 -10.87 -9.10 9.37
C ARG A 183 -10.57 -8.74 10.82
N GLY A 184 -11.60 -8.58 11.64
CA GLY A 184 -11.43 -8.25 13.05
C GLY A 184 -12.74 -7.86 13.72
N PRO A 185 -12.68 -7.41 14.99
CA PRO A 185 -13.87 -7.02 15.74
C PRO A 185 -14.46 -5.68 15.27
N VAL A 186 -13.67 -4.84 14.59
CA VAL A 186 -14.15 -3.61 13.95
C VAL A 186 -14.71 -3.95 12.57
N PRO A 187 -15.98 -3.65 12.27
CA PRO A 187 -16.55 -3.91 10.95
C PRO A 187 -15.79 -3.17 9.85
N ALA A 188 -15.53 -3.86 8.74
CA ALA A 188 -14.99 -3.29 7.52
C ALA A 188 -15.97 -3.49 6.36
N VAL A 189 -16.05 -2.51 5.46
CA VAL A 189 -16.94 -2.54 4.30
C VAL A 189 -16.15 -3.01 3.08
N ALA A 190 -16.57 -4.11 2.45
CA ALA A 190 -16.06 -4.50 1.15
C ALA A 190 -16.84 -3.77 0.05
N LEU A 191 -16.15 -3.07 -0.84
CA LEU A 191 -16.73 -2.35 -1.97
C LEU A 191 -16.07 -2.89 -3.25
N GLN A 192 -16.82 -3.63 -4.07
CA GLN A 192 -16.42 -3.95 -5.44
C GLN A 192 -16.51 -2.70 -6.32
N SER A 193 -17.61 -1.98 -6.12
CA SER A 193 -17.82 -0.62 -6.55
C SER A 193 -18.79 0.04 -5.58
N ILE A 194 -18.62 1.31 -5.25
CA ILE A 194 -19.65 2.04 -4.50
C ILE A 194 -20.99 2.03 -5.30
N ALA A 195 -20.93 1.95 -6.64
CA ALA A 195 -22.10 1.79 -7.50
C ALA A 195 -22.87 0.47 -7.29
N GLU A 196 -22.17 -0.59 -6.89
CA GLU A 196 -22.73 -1.93 -6.65
C GLU A 196 -23.21 -2.13 -5.20
N PHE A 197 -22.97 -1.16 -4.31
CA PHE A 197 -23.64 -1.10 -3.00
C PHE A 197 -25.16 -0.89 -3.14
N HIS A 198 -25.68 -0.80 -4.37
CA HIS A 198 -27.10 -0.97 -4.63
C HIS A 198 -27.60 -2.34 -4.19
N LEU A 199 -28.28 -2.30 -3.04
CA LEU A 199 -29.62 -2.83 -2.85
C LEU A 199 -30.28 -3.19 -4.19
N GLN A 200 -30.47 -4.48 -4.43
CA GLN A 200 -31.43 -5.00 -5.40
C GLN A 200 -32.86 -4.60 -5.00
N GLY A 201 -33.18 -3.31 -5.11
CA GLY A 201 -34.41 -2.72 -4.58
C GLY A 201 -34.62 -1.29 -5.05
N ARG A 202 -35.07 -1.15 -6.31
CA ARG A 202 -35.89 -0.07 -6.89
C ARG A 202 -35.46 1.37 -6.55
N GLN A 203 -34.90 2.09 -7.53
CA GLN A 203 -34.63 3.55 -7.49
C GLN A 203 -35.75 4.41 -6.87
N ALA A 204 -37.02 4.01 -7.03
CA ALA A 204 -38.17 4.67 -6.43
C ALA A 204 -38.18 4.64 -4.88
N GLU A 205 -37.61 3.62 -4.25
CA GLU A 205 -37.52 3.49 -2.80
C GLU A 205 -36.43 4.38 -2.22
N ILE A 206 -35.31 4.58 -2.94
CA ILE A 206 -34.26 5.53 -2.57
C ILE A 206 -34.78 6.98 -2.69
N ALA A 207 -35.48 7.31 -3.77
CA ALA A 207 -36.10 8.63 -3.94
C ALA A 207 -37.17 8.91 -2.85
N ARG A 208 -37.98 7.89 -2.50
CA ARG A 208 -38.96 8.01 -1.40
C ARG A 208 -38.28 8.14 -0.04
N PHE A 209 -37.22 7.39 0.21
CA PHE A 209 -36.43 7.48 1.43
C PHE A 209 -35.80 8.87 1.57
N GLN A 210 -35.30 9.44 0.48
CA GLN A 210 -34.75 10.81 0.44
C GLN A 210 -35.80 11.88 0.68
N GLN A 211 -36.96 11.80 0.03
CA GLN A 211 -38.08 12.71 0.30
C GLN A 211 -38.55 12.60 1.75
N HIS A 212 -38.56 11.39 2.30
CA HIS A 212 -38.98 11.17 3.69
C HIS A 212 -37.95 11.72 4.68
N LEU A 213 -36.65 11.49 4.47
CA LEU A 213 -35.59 12.09 5.28
C LEU A 213 -35.61 13.63 5.17
N GLN A 214 -35.72 14.19 3.97
CA GLN A 214 -35.86 15.64 3.80
C GLN A 214 -37.07 16.20 4.55
N SER A 215 -38.21 15.50 4.55
CA SER A 215 -39.41 15.91 5.31
C SER A 215 -39.28 15.77 6.83
N LEU A 216 -38.44 14.85 7.31
CA LEU A 216 -38.16 14.65 8.74
C LEU A 216 -37.12 15.65 9.28
N TYR A 217 -36.26 16.18 8.40
CA TYR A 217 -35.19 17.11 8.74
C TYR A 217 -35.43 18.56 8.28
N SER A 218 -36.61 18.87 7.71
CA SER A 218 -37.03 20.24 7.33
C SER A 218 -37.71 21.04 8.46
N GLY A 219 -37.63 20.55 9.71
CA GLY A 219 -38.16 21.24 10.88
C GLY A 219 -37.12 22.19 11.50
N GLU A 220 -37.55 23.42 11.82
CA GLU A 220 -36.71 24.38 12.55
C GLU A 220 -36.40 23.85 13.97
N GLY A 221 -35.17 23.41 14.18
CA GLY A 221 -34.59 23.19 15.50
C GLY A 221 -34.18 21.76 15.80
N TRP A 222 -32.92 21.45 15.50
CA TRP A 222 -31.97 20.48 16.15
C TRP A 222 -30.82 20.05 15.20
N LEU A 223 -30.67 20.70 14.05
CA LEU A 223 -29.67 20.40 13.02
C LEU A 223 -28.24 20.70 13.47
N ASP A 224 -27.62 19.76 14.19
CA ASP A 224 -26.16 19.68 14.33
C ASP A 224 -25.61 18.53 13.47
N SER A 225 -24.31 18.61 13.15
CA SER A 225 -23.38 17.66 12.48
C SER A 225 -23.89 16.28 11.99
N GLN A 226 -24.73 15.58 12.75
CA GLN A 226 -25.39 14.32 12.37
C GLN A 226 -26.31 14.43 11.14
N GLY A 227 -27.02 15.55 10.97
CA GLY A 227 -27.88 15.79 9.81
C GLY A 227 -27.07 15.93 8.52
N GLN A 228 -26.05 16.80 8.53
CA GLN A 228 -25.14 17.02 7.39
C GLN A 228 -24.43 15.73 6.98
N SER A 229 -24.00 14.93 7.94
CA SER A 229 -23.26 13.72 7.65
C SER A 229 -24.12 12.60 7.04
N THR A 230 -25.40 12.54 7.42
CA THR A 230 -26.37 11.63 6.78
C THR A 230 -26.60 12.02 5.32
N PHE A 231 -26.69 13.33 5.04
CA PHE A 231 -26.78 13.81 3.66
C PHE A 231 -25.48 13.57 2.87
N ALA A 232 -24.29 13.75 3.47
CA ALA A 232 -23.02 13.45 2.82
C ALA A 232 -22.88 11.98 2.41
N ALA A 233 -23.39 11.05 3.21
CA ALA A 233 -23.40 9.63 2.86
C ALA A 233 -24.42 9.28 1.79
N LEU A 234 -25.58 9.93 1.79
CA LEU A 234 -26.54 9.81 0.69
C LEU A 234 -25.99 10.40 -0.60
N ASP A 235 -25.29 11.53 -0.53
CA ASP A 235 -24.59 12.15 -1.66
C ASP A 235 -23.47 11.24 -2.18
N LEU A 236 -22.67 10.61 -1.30
CA LEU A 236 -21.69 9.59 -1.68
C LEU A 236 -22.34 8.41 -2.41
N LEU A 237 -23.44 7.89 -1.85
CA LEU A 237 -24.21 6.79 -2.46
C LEU A 237 -24.84 7.21 -3.79
N GLN A 238 -25.20 8.49 -3.97
CA GLN A 238 -25.72 8.98 -5.25
C GLN A 238 -24.62 9.23 -6.28
N GLN A 239 -23.48 9.80 -5.87
CA GLN A 239 -22.34 10.11 -6.74
C GLN A 239 -21.65 8.85 -7.24
N SER A 240 -21.58 7.82 -6.41
CA SER A 240 -21.02 6.54 -6.78
C SER A 240 -21.83 5.77 -7.82
N VAL A 241 -23.15 5.90 -7.78
CA VAL A 241 -24.08 5.21 -8.66
C VAL A 241 -24.22 5.92 -10.01
N THR A 242 -23.90 7.22 -10.05
CA THR A 242 -24.04 8.03 -11.26
C THR A 242 -22.73 8.04 -12.04
N PRO A 243 -22.65 7.43 -13.24
CA PRO A 243 -21.44 7.48 -14.07
C PRO A 243 -21.01 8.93 -14.31
N GLY A 244 -19.76 9.26 -13.96
CA GLY A 244 -19.18 10.60 -14.15
C GLY A 244 -19.59 11.66 -13.12
N ALA A 245 -20.30 11.30 -12.04
CA ALA A 245 -20.66 12.27 -11.00
C ALA A 245 -19.48 12.65 -10.09
N TYR A 246 -18.53 11.74 -9.85
CA TYR A 246 -17.30 12.12 -9.17
C TYR A 246 -16.40 12.95 -10.10
N ARG A 247 -16.05 14.15 -9.66
CA ARG A 247 -15.10 15.04 -10.34
C ARG A 247 -13.81 15.14 -9.52
N PRO A 248 -12.73 14.46 -9.95
CA PRO A 248 -11.44 14.61 -9.32
C PRO A 248 -10.96 16.06 -9.33
N SER A 249 -10.20 16.43 -8.32
CA SER A 249 -9.62 17.76 -8.14
C SER A 249 -8.22 17.83 -8.75
N ASN A 250 -7.69 19.04 -8.91
CA ASN A 250 -6.31 19.31 -9.35
C ASN A 250 -5.88 18.67 -10.69
N GLY A 251 -6.84 18.30 -11.55
CA GLY A 251 -6.56 17.65 -12.83
C GLY A 251 -6.21 16.17 -12.72
N ALA A 252 -6.56 15.49 -11.63
CA ALA A 252 -6.35 14.07 -11.49
C ALA A 252 -7.16 13.26 -12.53
N ASP A 253 -6.53 12.25 -13.13
CA ASP A 253 -7.15 11.32 -14.08
C ASP A 253 -6.89 9.87 -13.68
N TYR A 254 -7.94 9.19 -13.24
CA TYR A 254 -7.89 7.79 -12.81
C TYR A 254 -8.09 6.79 -13.97
N ALA A 255 -8.62 7.23 -15.12
CA ALA A 255 -9.02 6.33 -16.21
C ALA A 255 -7.87 5.45 -16.73
N PRO A 256 -6.62 5.95 -16.87
CA PRO A 256 -5.49 5.14 -17.33
C PRO A 256 -5.10 3.97 -16.42
N ALA A 257 -5.54 3.97 -15.16
CA ALA A 257 -5.22 2.94 -14.17
C ALA A 257 -6.32 1.86 -14.04
N LEU A 258 -7.33 1.87 -14.93
CA LEU A 258 -8.39 0.86 -15.00
C LEU A 258 -9.09 0.63 -13.65
N GLY A 259 -9.43 -0.62 -13.31
CA GLY A 259 -10.12 -0.95 -12.07
C GLY A 259 -9.37 -0.53 -10.80
N PHE A 260 -8.03 -0.52 -10.83
CA PHE A 260 -7.21 0.02 -9.74
C PHE A 260 -7.45 1.53 -9.56
N GLY A 261 -7.48 2.28 -10.67
CA GLY A 261 -7.85 3.69 -10.67
C GLY A 261 -9.26 3.94 -10.13
N THR A 262 -10.23 3.10 -10.52
CA THR A 262 -11.60 3.17 -9.98
C THR A 262 -11.63 2.98 -8.46
N GLY A 263 -10.92 1.97 -7.93
CA GLY A 263 -10.83 1.74 -6.48
C GLY A 263 -10.23 2.94 -5.73
N LEU A 264 -9.15 3.53 -6.25
CA LEU A 264 -8.55 4.73 -5.64
C LEU A 264 -9.45 5.96 -5.73
N ALA A 265 -10.18 6.15 -6.84
CA ALA A 265 -11.17 7.22 -6.97
C ALA A 265 -12.31 7.08 -5.94
N GLN A 266 -12.68 5.86 -5.59
CA GLN A 266 -13.68 5.57 -4.55
C GLN A 266 -13.15 5.87 -3.15
N VAL A 267 -11.89 5.52 -2.86
CA VAL A 267 -11.22 5.95 -1.63
C VAL A 267 -11.19 7.48 -1.54
N ALA A 268 -10.85 8.18 -2.62
CA ALA A 268 -10.80 9.64 -2.63
C ALA A 268 -12.17 10.29 -2.37
N GLN A 269 -13.25 9.70 -2.89
CA GLN A 269 -14.61 10.13 -2.55
C GLN A 269 -14.90 10.02 -1.06
N LEU A 270 -14.57 8.87 -0.44
CA LEU A 270 -14.78 8.65 1.00
C LEU A 270 -13.96 9.64 1.86
N VAL A 271 -12.72 9.92 1.45
CA VAL A 271 -11.88 10.93 2.12
C VAL A 271 -12.52 12.31 2.03
N LYS A 272 -12.95 12.74 0.84
CA LYS A 272 -13.55 14.07 0.62
C LYS A 272 -14.88 14.26 1.32
N ALA A 273 -15.64 13.19 1.48
CA ALA A 273 -16.89 13.21 2.22
C ALA A 273 -16.72 13.17 3.74
N ASP A 274 -15.47 13.06 4.23
CA ASP A 274 -15.11 13.02 5.66
C ASP A 274 -15.97 12.03 6.48
N VAL A 275 -16.21 10.84 5.92
CA VAL A 275 -17.03 9.82 6.58
C VAL A 275 -16.30 9.10 7.73
N GLY A 276 -15.14 9.60 8.16
CA GLY A 276 -14.34 8.99 9.22
C GLY A 276 -13.55 7.75 8.77
N LEU A 277 -13.07 7.72 7.53
CA LEU A 277 -12.17 6.68 7.02
C LEU A 277 -10.83 6.70 7.77
N GLU A 278 -10.37 5.55 8.26
CA GLU A 278 -9.06 5.37 8.90
C GLU A 278 -8.16 4.45 8.08
N VAL A 279 -8.73 3.44 7.43
CA VAL A 279 -8.01 2.43 6.65
C VAL A 279 -8.72 2.16 5.32
N ALA A 280 -7.96 2.14 4.23
CA ALA A 280 -8.41 1.61 2.94
C ALA A 280 -7.43 0.54 2.43
N CYS A 281 -7.94 -0.59 1.97
CA CYS A 281 -7.16 -1.60 1.24
C CYS A 281 -7.55 -1.58 -0.24
N VAL A 282 -6.57 -1.55 -1.13
CA VAL A 282 -6.79 -1.60 -2.58
C VAL A 282 -5.86 -2.64 -3.19
N ASP A 283 -6.43 -3.57 -3.95
CA ASP A 283 -5.64 -4.59 -4.62
C ASP A 283 -5.36 -4.21 -6.07
N ILE A 284 -4.18 -4.57 -6.56
CA ILE A 284 -3.84 -4.55 -7.98
C ILE A 284 -3.20 -5.89 -8.35
N GLY A 285 -3.82 -6.61 -9.29
CA GLY A 285 -3.38 -7.93 -9.72
C GLY A 285 -2.48 -7.90 -10.96
N GLY A 286 -2.10 -9.08 -11.43
CA GLY A 286 -1.34 -9.28 -12.67
C GLY A 286 0.17 -9.41 -12.47
N TRP A 287 0.67 -9.36 -11.23
CA TRP A 287 2.10 -9.33 -10.95
C TRP A 287 2.79 -10.70 -11.00
N ASP A 288 2.02 -11.79 -11.12
CA ASP A 288 2.57 -13.15 -11.20
C ASP A 288 3.19 -13.48 -12.57
N THR A 289 4.23 -12.72 -12.91
CA THR A 289 4.84 -12.71 -14.23
C THR A 289 6.09 -13.61 -14.23
N HIS A 290 5.97 -14.79 -14.82
CA HIS A 290 7.08 -15.74 -14.96
C HIS A 290 7.78 -15.70 -16.32
N ALA A 291 7.19 -15.01 -17.30
CA ALA A 291 7.71 -14.96 -18.66
C ALA A 291 7.36 -13.63 -19.33
N ASN A 292 8.13 -13.24 -20.33
CA ASN A 292 7.88 -12.06 -21.15
C ASN A 292 7.60 -10.80 -20.30
N GLN A 293 8.39 -10.61 -19.23
CA GLN A 293 8.29 -9.41 -18.38
C GLN A 293 8.64 -8.17 -19.17
N VAL A 294 9.57 -8.33 -20.12
CA VAL A 294 10.10 -7.26 -20.97
C VAL A 294 9.91 -7.55 -22.46
N ASN A 295 9.99 -6.52 -23.29
CA ASN A 295 10.12 -6.65 -24.74
C ASN A 295 11.58 -6.92 -25.14
N ALA A 296 11.79 -7.66 -26.23
CA ALA A 296 13.13 -8.03 -26.69
C ALA A 296 13.99 -6.81 -27.12
N ASP A 297 13.36 -5.80 -27.71
CA ASP A 297 14.04 -4.62 -28.23
C ASP A 297 14.21 -3.49 -27.20
N ASP A 298 13.42 -3.53 -26.12
CA ASP A 298 13.45 -2.52 -25.05
C ASP A 298 13.06 -3.18 -23.72
N THR A 299 14.05 -3.35 -22.84
CA THR A 299 13.83 -3.98 -21.52
C THR A 299 13.04 -3.10 -20.55
N THR A 300 12.80 -1.83 -20.90
CA THR A 300 12.00 -0.89 -20.11
C THR A 300 10.51 -0.90 -20.50
N GLU A 301 10.16 -1.72 -21.48
CA GLU A 301 8.81 -1.96 -21.99
C GLU A 301 8.41 -3.42 -21.79
N GLY A 302 7.11 -3.73 -21.86
CA GLY A 302 6.57 -5.08 -21.74
C GLY A 302 5.50 -5.22 -20.65
N ASN A 303 5.15 -6.45 -20.31
CA ASN A 303 4.08 -6.73 -19.35
C ASN A 303 4.35 -6.11 -17.98
N HIS A 304 5.59 -6.22 -17.49
CA HIS A 304 5.96 -5.64 -16.20
C HIS A 304 5.87 -4.11 -16.24
N ALA A 305 6.40 -3.47 -17.29
CA ALA A 305 6.32 -2.02 -17.47
C ALA A 305 4.86 -1.52 -17.53
N ASN A 306 3.96 -2.26 -18.17
CA ASN A 306 2.54 -1.91 -18.22
C ASN A 306 1.87 -1.95 -16.83
N LEU A 307 2.18 -2.96 -16.00
CA LEU A 307 1.69 -3.03 -14.62
C LEU A 307 2.23 -1.86 -13.78
N LEU A 308 3.51 -1.51 -13.97
CA LEU A 308 4.12 -0.34 -13.33
C LEU A 308 3.42 0.96 -13.72
N ARG A 309 3.01 1.12 -14.99
CA ARG A 309 2.23 2.28 -15.43
C ARG A 309 0.86 2.33 -14.76
N TYR A 310 0.15 1.21 -14.64
CA TYR A 310 -1.15 1.20 -13.98
C TYR A 310 -1.03 1.58 -12.50
N LEU A 311 -0.06 1.01 -11.80
CA LEU A 311 0.25 1.36 -10.41
C LEU A 311 0.61 2.84 -10.29
N SER A 312 1.56 3.29 -11.11
CA SER A 312 2.08 4.65 -11.07
C SER A 312 1.01 5.69 -11.39
N LYS A 313 0.23 5.50 -12.45
CA LYS A 313 -0.85 6.41 -12.84
C LYS A 313 -1.97 6.44 -11.79
N GLY A 314 -2.33 5.30 -11.20
CA GLY A 314 -3.34 5.24 -10.14
C GLY A 314 -2.92 6.02 -8.90
N ILE A 315 -1.71 5.77 -8.38
CA ILE A 315 -1.15 6.52 -7.25
C ILE A 315 -1.01 8.00 -7.59
N THR A 316 -0.63 8.32 -8.82
CA THR A 316 -0.51 9.71 -9.28
C THR A 316 -1.83 10.44 -9.31
N ALA A 317 -2.88 9.82 -9.84
CA ALA A 317 -4.21 10.38 -9.80
C ALA A 317 -4.65 10.61 -8.34
N PHE A 318 -4.44 9.63 -7.46
CA PHE A 318 -4.84 9.70 -6.06
C PHE A 318 -4.14 10.83 -5.27
N ILE A 319 -2.81 10.93 -5.37
CA ILE A 319 -2.05 12.01 -4.71
C ILE A 319 -2.42 13.36 -5.31
N THR A 320 -2.62 13.45 -6.64
CA THR A 320 -3.04 14.70 -7.30
C THR A 320 -4.41 15.14 -6.79
N ASP A 321 -5.37 14.22 -6.73
CA ASP A 321 -6.75 14.47 -6.34
C ASP A 321 -6.88 14.96 -4.89
N LEU A 322 -6.05 14.39 -4.00
CA LEU A 322 -6.03 14.67 -2.56
C LEU A 322 -4.79 15.45 -2.12
N ARG A 323 -4.19 16.26 -3.02
CA ARG A 323 -2.90 16.94 -2.82
C ARG A 323 -2.74 17.56 -1.43
N ASP A 324 -3.76 18.22 -0.91
CA ASP A 324 -3.70 18.93 0.37
C ASP A 324 -3.51 17.97 1.57
N HIS A 325 -3.93 16.70 1.45
CA HIS A 325 -3.67 15.65 2.46
C HIS A 325 -2.21 15.16 2.46
N PHE A 326 -1.47 15.42 1.37
CA PHE A 326 -0.06 15.08 1.20
C PHE A 326 0.87 16.31 1.34
N ASP A 327 0.33 17.51 1.48
CA ASP A 327 1.12 18.72 1.70
C ASP A 327 1.54 18.80 3.19
N PRO A 328 2.85 18.81 3.51
CA PRO A 328 3.32 19.01 4.89
C PRO A 328 2.96 20.39 5.47
N ARG A 329 2.58 21.35 4.62
CA ARG A 329 2.14 22.70 5.02
C ARG A 329 0.65 22.77 5.36
N SER A 330 -0.15 21.77 4.95
CA SER A 330 -1.56 21.71 5.35
C SER A 330 -1.67 21.18 6.78
N SER A 331 -2.13 22.03 7.69
CA SER A 331 -2.45 21.65 9.07
C SER A 331 -3.93 21.37 9.30
N ASP A 332 -4.79 21.70 8.35
CA ASP A 332 -6.24 21.62 8.43
C ASP A 332 -6.81 20.31 7.85
N LYS A 333 -6.04 19.61 7.00
CA LYS A 333 -6.42 18.31 6.44
C LYS A 333 -5.81 17.16 7.23
N GLN A 334 -6.54 16.07 7.39
CA GLN A 334 -6.02 14.81 7.89
C GLN A 334 -4.98 14.26 6.90
N GLY A 335 -3.84 13.77 7.38
CA GLY A 335 -2.81 13.25 6.48
C GLY A 335 -3.20 11.91 5.87
N ILE A 336 -2.55 11.54 4.77
CA ILE A 336 -2.68 10.20 4.19
C ILE A 336 -1.29 9.57 4.09
N THR A 337 -1.17 8.32 4.51
CA THR A 337 0.01 7.50 4.27
C THR A 337 -0.37 6.32 3.38
N ILE A 338 0.32 6.16 2.25
CA ILE A 338 0.13 5.02 1.34
C ILE A 338 1.29 4.05 1.54
N VAL A 339 0.99 2.76 1.66
CA VAL A 339 1.98 1.68 1.63
C VAL A 339 1.68 0.77 0.44
N VAL A 340 2.64 0.60 -0.46
CA VAL A 340 2.57 -0.37 -1.55
C VAL A 340 3.46 -1.56 -1.22
N MET A 341 2.89 -2.76 -1.28
CA MET A 341 3.59 -4.01 -0.96
C MET A 341 3.13 -5.18 -1.84
N SER A 342 3.89 -6.26 -1.80
CA SER A 342 3.60 -7.54 -2.46
C SER A 342 4.07 -8.69 -1.56
N GLU A 343 3.59 -9.90 -1.81
CA GLU A 343 3.69 -11.03 -0.88
C GLU A 343 5.12 -11.60 -0.73
N PHE A 344 5.92 -11.51 -1.77
CA PHE A 344 7.35 -11.86 -1.80
C PHE A 344 8.00 -11.21 -3.02
N GLY A 345 9.32 -11.34 -3.17
CA GLY A 345 10.07 -10.86 -4.33
C GLY A 345 10.28 -11.91 -5.42
N ARG A 346 11.12 -11.54 -6.38
CA ARG A 346 11.53 -12.41 -7.49
C ARG A 346 12.97 -12.86 -7.31
N ARG A 347 13.35 -13.97 -7.96
CA ARG A 347 14.75 -14.43 -7.91
C ARG A 347 15.70 -13.36 -8.44
N ALA A 348 16.93 -13.35 -7.92
CA ALA A 348 17.95 -12.41 -8.38
C ALA A 348 18.30 -12.65 -9.86
N GLY A 349 18.39 -13.93 -10.25
CA GLY A 349 18.59 -14.36 -11.64
C GLY A 349 17.30 -14.43 -12.44
N GLN A 350 17.35 -13.99 -13.69
CA GLN A 350 16.30 -14.26 -14.67
C GLN A 350 16.17 -15.77 -14.96
N ASN A 351 15.01 -16.18 -15.46
CA ASN A 351 14.81 -17.51 -16.03
C ASN A 351 15.02 -17.50 -17.57
N GLY A 352 14.78 -18.66 -18.20
CA GLY A 352 14.95 -18.84 -19.65
C GLY A 352 13.86 -18.21 -20.52
N SER A 353 12.82 -17.63 -19.92
CA SER A 353 11.61 -17.15 -20.60
C SER A 353 11.43 -15.64 -20.50
N THR A 354 12.55 -14.90 -20.40
CA THR A 354 12.55 -13.43 -20.21
C THR A 354 11.66 -12.98 -19.05
N GLY A 355 11.69 -13.75 -17.96
CA GLY A 355 11.01 -13.43 -16.71
C GLY A 355 11.80 -13.90 -15.49
N THR A 356 11.14 -13.97 -14.35
CA THR A 356 11.73 -14.38 -13.07
C THR A 356 10.80 -15.31 -12.29
N ASP A 357 11.38 -16.28 -11.62
CA ASP A 357 10.63 -17.19 -10.73
C ASP A 357 10.40 -16.55 -9.35
N HIS A 358 9.61 -17.21 -8.51
CA HIS A 358 9.38 -16.77 -7.12
C HIS A 358 10.68 -16.71 -6.33
N GLY A 359 10.88 -15.60 -5.64
CA GLY A 359 12.02 -15.37 -4.75
C GLY A 359 11.56 -15.00 -3.34
N HIS A 360 12.29 -14.09 -2.68
CA HIS A 360 12.06 -13.75 -1.27
C HIS A 360 12.08 -12.24 -1.01
N GLY A 361 13.27 -11.62 -0.93
CA GLY A 361 13.39 -10.18 -0.71
C GLY A 361 12.75 -9.33 -1.82
N ASN A 362 11.93 -8.35 -1.42
CA ASN A 362 11.27 -7.41 -2.31
C ASN A 362 11.49 -5.95 -1.86
N VAL A 363 10.85 -5.00 -2.55
CA VAL A 363 10.81 -3.59 -2.18
C VAL A 363 9.42 -3.20 -1.70
N MET A 364 9.30 -2.31 -0.72
CA MET A 364 8.05 -1.62 -0.35
C MET A 364 8.16 -0.13 -0.66
N PHE A 365 7.04 0.52 -0.99
CA PHE A 365 6.97 1.97 -1.23
C PHE A 365 6.07 2.62 -0.18
N VAL A 366 6.50 3.74 0.39
CA VAL A 366 5.71 4.48 1.37
C VAL A 366 5.64 5.95 0.97
N PHE A 367 4.42 6.45 0.79
CA PHE A 367 4.13 7.84 0.43
C PHE A 367 3.43 8.55 1.58
N GLY A 368 3.77 9.81 1.83
CA GLY A 368 3.03 10.63 2.79
C GLY A 368 3.84 11.80 3.33
N ARG A 369 3.16 12.86 3.76
CA ARG A 369 3.81 14.08 4.29
C ARG A 369 4.63 13.88 5.57
N GLY A 370 4.34 12.80 6.31
CA GLY A 370 5.09 12.40 7.50
C GLY A 370 6.17 11.36 7.24
N VAL A 371 6.42 10.99 5.99
CA VAL A 371 7.48 10.06 5.60
C VAL A 371 8.82 10.80 5.56
N ASN A 372 9.89 10.14 5.97
CA ASN A 372 11.26 10.58 5.73
C ASN A 372 11.70 10.12 4.33
N GLY A 373 11.10 10.69 3.28
CA GLY A 373 11.33 10.30 1.89
C GLY A 373 12.68 10.75 1.31
N GLY A 374 12.82 10.58 -0.01
CA GLY A 374 14.05 10.89 -0.74
C GLY A 374 15.19 9.92 -0.45
N LYS A 375 14.85 8.69 -0.02
CA LYS A 375 15.80 7.65 0.36
C LYS A 375 15.32 6.25 -0.02
N VAL A 376 16.27 5.37 -0.32
CA VAL A 376 16.08 3.92 -0.33
C VAL A 376 16.60 3.38 1.00
N TYR A 377 15.68 2.91 1.85
CA TYR A 377 15.94 2.29 3.14
C TYR A 377 16.23 0.80 3.00
N GLY A 378 16.73 0.22 4.09
CA GLY A 378 17.15 -1.18 4.19
C GLY A 378 18.67 -1.30 4.17
N ARG A 379 19.19 -2.40 4.72
CA ARG A 379 20.60 -2.75 4.51
C ARG A 379 20.69 -3.55 3.22
N TRP A 380 21.33 -3.03 2.19
CA TRP A 380 21.48 -3.78 0.94
C TRP A 380 22.38 -5.02 1.18
N PRO A 381 21.87 -6.25 0.98
CA PRO A 381 22.69 -7.45 1.20
C PRO A 381 23.68 -7.69 0.05
N GLY A 382 23.41 -7.14 -1.14
CA GLY A 382 24.12 -7.46 -2.37
C GLY A 382 23.50 -8.62 -3.16
N LEU A 383 24.01 -8.83 -4.36
CA LEU A 383 23.59 -9.86 -5.31
C LEU A 383 24.76 -10.78 -5.71
N ALA A 384 25.90 -10.77 -5.02
CA ALA A 384 26.93 -11.81 -5.22
C ALA A 384 26.41 -13.19 -4.77
N ASP A 385 27.00 -14.28 -5.26
CA ASP A 385 26.48 -15.64 -4.99
C ASP A 385 26.45 -16.00 -3.49
N ASP A 386 27.38 -15.47 -2.70
CA ASP A 386 27.48 -15.64 -1.25
C ASP A 386 26.59 -14.69 -0.44
N GLN A 387 25.96 -13.73 -1.10
CA GLN A 387 25.03 -12.75 -0.51
C GLN A 387 23.55 -13.11 -0.73
N LEU A 388 23.28 -14.11 -1.58
CA LEU A 388 21.93 -14.55 -1.90
C LEU A 388 21.47 -15.68 -0.98
N ASN A 389 20.19 -15.65 -0.61
CA ASN A 389 19.55 -16.75 0.06
C ASN A 389 18.95 -17.71 -0.98
N ARG A 390 19.68 -18.81 -1.27
CA ARG A 390 19.28 -19.82 -2.27
C ARG A 390 18.93 -19.20 -3.63
N GLY A 391 19.69 -18.18 -4.06
CA GLY A 391 19.50 -17.47 -5.34
C GLY A 391 18.47 -16.35 -5.32
N ASP A 392 17.89 -16.06 -4.15
CA ASP A 392 16.91 -15.00 -3.94
C ASP A 392 17.59 -13.83 -3.20
N LEU A 393 17.08 -12.60 -3.37
CA LEU A 393 17.55 -11.46 -2.59
C LEU A 393 17.35 -11.76 -1.10
N ASP A 394 18.41 -11.68 -0.31
CA ASP A 394 18.34 -11.98 1.12
C ASP A 394 17.54 -10.92 1.88
N MET A 395 16.89 -11.33 2.96
CA MET A 395 16.06 -10.45 3.78
C MET A 395 16.95 -9.69 4.77
N THR A 396 16.89 -8.36 4.73
CA THR A 396 17.53 -7.52 5.75
C THR A 396 16.55 -6.66 6.54
N THR A 397 15.31 -6.56 6.05
CA THR A 397 14.21 -5.83 6.69
C THR A 397 12.98 -6.73 6.76
N GLU A 398 12.34 -6.81 7.92
CA GLU A 398 11.07 -7.53 8.05
C GLU A 398 9.91 -6.58 7.71
N TYR A 399 8.94 -7.02 6.90
CA TYR A 399 7.85 -6.15 6.44
C TYR A 399 7.03 -5.52 7.59
N ARG A 400 6.92 -6.19 8.73
CA ARG A 400 6.25 -5.69 9.93
C ARG A 400 7.02 -4.55 10.57
N ASP A 401 8.33 -4.43 10.38
CA ASP A 401 9.09 -3.25 10.83
C ASP A 401 8.62 -1.99 10.09
N VAL A 402 8.38 -2.11 8.78
CA VAL A 402 7.84 -1.02 7.95
C VAL A 402 6.40 -0.69 8.38
N LEU A 403 5.53 -1.69 8.44
CA LEU A 403 4.11 -1.49 8.78
C LEU A 403 3.93 -1.00 10.21
N GLY A 404 4.64 -1.58 11.17
CA GLY A 404 4.59 -1.17 12.58
C GLY A 404 5.08 0.26 12.79
N GLU A 405 6.11 0.69 12.07
CA GLU A 405 6.57 2.07 12.15
C GLU A 405 5.52 3.04 11.60
N VAL A 406 4.93 2.73 10.44
CA VAL A 406 3.83 3.52 9.86
C VAL A 406 2.64 3.60 10.82
N LEU A 407 2.25 2.47 11.43
CA LEU A 407 1.16 2.44 12.40
C LEU A 407 1.45 3.30 13.64
N SER A 408 2.66 3.18 14.19
CA SER A 408 3.07 3.91 15.38
C SER A 408 3.17 5.41 15.14
N LYS A 409 3.77 5.81 14.01
CA LYS A 409 4.14 7.20 13.73
C LYS A 409 3.06 7.96 12.99
N ARG A 410 2.38 7.32 12.03
CA ARG A 410 1.39 7.99 11.17
C ARG A 410 -0.03 7.69 11.58
N ALA A 411 -0.38 6.43 11.82
CA ALA A 411 -1.74 6.06 12.27
C ALA A 411 -1.93 6.20 13.80
N ASN A 412 -0.93 6.74 14.51
CA ASN A 412 -0.92 7.00 15.96
C ASN A 412 -1.35 5.80 16.84
N ASN A 413 -1.04 4.57 16.42
CA ASN A 413 -1.30 3.39 17.24
C ASN A 413 -0.03 2.96 18.00
N ALA A 414 0.00 3.19 19.31
CA ALA A 414 1.11 2.80 20.17
C ALA A 414 1.19 1.28 20.43
N GLN A 415 0.10 0.54 20.23
CA GLN A 415 -0.05 -0.88 20.57
C GLN A 415 0.40 -1.81 19.42
N VAL A 416 1.49 -1.47 18.73
CA VAL A 416 1.96 -2.23 17.56
C VAL A 416 2.35 -3.67 17.88
N SER A 417 2.69 -3.99 19.13
CA SER A 417 2.95 -5.35 19.60
C SER A 417 1.68 -6.21 19.68
N GLU A 418 0.51 -5.61 19.91
CA GLU A 418 -0.79 -6.29 19.80
C GLU A 418 -1.19 -6.48 18.34
N VAL A 419 -0.83 -5.51 17.50
CA VAL A 419 -1.04 -5.60 16.04
C VAL A 419 -0.14 -6.65 15.41
N PHE A 420 1.09 -6.85 15.85
CA PHE A 420 2.00 -7.87 15.32
C PHE A 420 2.55 -8.72 16.47
N PRO A 421 1.76 -9.68 16.98
CA PRO A 421 2.13 -10.45 18.16
C PRO A 421 3.40 -11.27 17.93
N GLY A 422 4.30 -11.24 18.91
CA GLY A 422 5.57 -11.96 18.86
C GLY A 422 6.63 -11.35 17.93
N HIS A 423 6.36 -10.21 17.30
CA HIS A 423 7.35 -9.49 16.49
C HIS A 423 8.15 -8.50 17.36
N ALA A 424 9.47 -8.56 17.28
CA ALA A 424 10.36 -7.59 17.90
C ALA A 424 10.76 -6.55 16.86
N PHE A 425 10.30 -5.31 17.03
CA PHE A 425 10.46 -4.27 16.02
C PHE A 425 11.89 -3.71 15.98
N SER A 426 12.38 -3.50 14.75
CA SER A 426 13.58 -2.74 14.44
C SER A 426 13.23 -1.63 13.45
N PHE A 427 12.65 -0.55 13.96
CA PHE A 427 12.23 0.60 13.14
C PHE A 427 13.39 1.26 12.39
N LEU A 428 13.10 1.71 11.17
CA LEU A 428 14.07 2.23 10.21
C LEU A 428 14.23 3.76 10.32
N GLY A 429 13.33 4.43 11.03
CA GLY A 429 13.22 5.90 10.96
C GLY A 429 12.58 6.35 9.64
N LEU A 430 11.73 5.51 9.05
CA LEU A 430 10.95 5.75 7.85
C LEU A 430 9.89 6.84 8.03
N ALA A 431 9.32 7.00 9.23
CA ALA A 431 8.19 7.90 9.46
C ALA A 431 8.33 8.76 10.73
N ARG A 432 7.82 10.00 10.66
CA ARG A 432 7.78 10.97 11.76
C ARG A 432 6.38 11.04 12.36
N LYS A 433 6.27 11.39 13.64
CA LYS A 433 4.96 11.65 14.27
C LYS A 433 4.39 13.00 13.83
N ASP A 434 5.25 14.02 13.80
CA ASP A 434 4.89 15.37 13.36
C ASP A 434 5.33 15.60 11.91
N ALA A 435 4.38 15.96 11.03
CA ALA A 435 4.67 16.24 9.62
C ALA A 435 5.32 17.62 9.39
N GLY A 436 5.29 18.51 10.40
CA GLY A 436 5.69 19.92 10.29
C GLY A 436 7.19 20.22 10.28
N THR A 437 8.05 19.23 10.55
CA THR A 437 9.51 19.38 10.40
C THR A 437 9.96 18.67 9.13
N VAL A 438 10.00 19.41 8.03
CA VAL A 438 10.69 18.95 6.80
C VAL A 438 12.19 18.94 7.09
N PRO A 439 12.90 17.80 6.99
CA PRO A 439 14.35 17.82 7.04
C PRO A 439 14.84 18.63 5.83
N THR A 440 15.72 19.60 6.07
CA THR A 440 16.48 20.24 4.99
C THR A 440 17.18 19.15 4.17
N PRO A 441 17.16 19.23 2.82
CA PRO A 441 17.90 18.29 1.99
C PRO A 441 19.36 18.24 2.47
N VAL A 442 19.80 17.08 2.94
CA VAL A 442 21.21 16.84 3.19
C VAL A 442 21.83 16.66 1.81
N GLU A 443 22.63 17.63 1.39
CA GLU A 443 23.51 17.49 0.22
C GLU A 443 24.26 16.16 0.36
N PRO A 444 24.33 15.32 -0.70
CA PRO A 444 24.91 14.00 -0.59
C PRO A 444 26.36 14.10 -0.11
N THR A 445 26.58 13.87 1.17
CA THR A 445 27.92 13.62 1.71
C THR A 445 28.40 12.37 1.01
N ALA A 446 29.39 12.54 0.14
CA ALA A 446 30.18 11.45 -0.38
C ALA A 446 30.59 10.56 0.79
N THR A 447 29.99 9.39 0.89
CA THR A 447 30.46 8.35 1.80
C THR A 447 31.89 8.07 1.38
N SER A 448 32.82 8.45 2.24
CA SER A 448 34.23 8.14 2.06
C SER A 448 34.37 6.64 1.89
N VAL A 449 34.72 6.22 0.68
CA VAL A 449 35.23 4.88 0.40
C VAL A 449 36.33 4.60 1.43
N PRO A 450 36.25 3.54 2.24
CA PRO A 450 37.36 3.20 3.12
C PRO A 450 38.60 2.97 2.25
N PRO A 451 39.79 3.47 2.64
CA PRO A 451 40.98 3.34 1.82
C PRO A 451 41.24 1.86 1.54
N THR A 452 41.39 1.54 0.25
CA THR A 452 41.84 0.23 -0.20
C THR A 452 43.18 -0.06 0.45
N THR A 453 43.19 -1.03 1.35
CA THR A 453 44.45 -1.59 1.85
C THR A 453 45.07 -2.38 0.70
N PRO A 454 46.33 -2.13 0.30
CA PRO A 454 46.96 -2.91 -0.76
C PRO A 454 47.01 -4.37 -0.32
N ALA A 455 46.52 -5.28 -1.17
CA ALA A 455 46.64 -6.71 -0.94
C ALA A 455 48.12 -7.10 -0.77
N PRO A 456 48.47 -7.96 0.20
CA PRO A 456 49.82 -8.49 0.29
C PRO A 456 50.14 -9.31 -0.97
N THR A 457 51.32 -9.08 -1.53
CA THR A 457 51.83 -9.78 -2.70
C THR A 457 51.99 -11.26 -2.37
N VAL A 458 51.07 -12.09 -2.87
CA VAL A 458 51.17 -13.56 -2.76
C VAL A 458 52.05 -14.06 -3.90
N ALA A 459 53.15 -14.73 -3.54
CA ALA A 459 54.03 -15.43 -4.47
C ALA A 459 53.28 -16.53 -5.25
N PRO A 460 53.67 -16.82 -6.51
CA PRO A 460 52.95 -17.77 -7.35
C PRO A 460 53.03 -19.20 -6.79
N PRO A 461 51.94 -19.99 -6.82
CA PRO A 461 51.96 -21.35 -6.32
C PRO A 461 52.72 -22.29 -7.26
N THR A 462 53.61 -23.08 -6.67
CA THR A 462 54.24 -24.28 -7.25
C THR A 462 53.18 -25.31 -7.66
N ALA A 463 53.32 -25.86 -8.86
CA ALA A 463 52.43 -26.86 -9.43
C ALA A 463 52.41 -28.17 -8.63
N ALA A 464 51.20 -28.70 -8.40
CA ALA A 464 50.94 -30.05 -7.89
C ALA A 464 49.75 -30.67 -8.66
N PRO A 465 49.64 -32.01 -8.74
CA PRO A 465 49.12 -32.70 -9.92
C PRO A 465 47.58 -32.76 -10.01
N THR A 466 47.13 -32.89 -11.25
CA THR A 466 45.75 -33.01 -11.71
C THR A 466 45.00 -34.21 -11.12
N THR A 467 43.93 -33.93 -10.35
CA THR A 467 42.86 -34.90 -10.08
C THR A 467 41.54 -34.38 -10.65
N THR A 468 40.97 -35.14 -11.58
CA THR A 468 39.69 -34.86 -12.26
C THR A 468 38.51 -34.85 -11.27
N PRO A 469 37.66 -33.80 -11.24
CA PRO A 469 36.42 -33.85 -10.49
C PRO A 469 35.36 -34.67 -11.23
N ALA A 470 34.73 -35.61 -10.54
CA ALA A 470 33.59 -36.36 -11.04
C ALA A 470 32.40 -35.42 -11.32
N ARG A 471 31.86 -35.49 -12.55
CA ARG A 471 30.58 -34.86 -12.94
C ARG A 471 29.46 -35.40 -12.04
N LYS A 472 28.85 -34.54 -11.21
CA LYS A 472 27.51 -34.80 -10.68
C LYS A 472 26.49 -34.46 -11.76
N ILE A 473 25.94 -35.50 -12.38
CA ILE A 473 24.82 -35.42 -13.32
C ILE A 473 23.57 -35.12 -12.49
N TYR A 474 22.97 -33.94 -12.68
CA TYR A 474 21.62 -33.64 -12.19
C TYR A 474 20.62 -34.28 -13.15
N LEU A 475 19.79 -35.19 -12.64
CA LEU A 475 18.67 -35.76 -13.39
C LEU A 475 17.49 -34.78 -13.36
N PRO A 476 16.81 -34.52 -14.50
CA PRO A 476 15.60 -33.69 -14.54
C PRO A 476 14.44 -34.39 -13.84
N TRP A 477 13.65 -33.62 -13.10
CA TRP A 477 12.43 -34.07 -12.41
C TRP A 477 11.32 -34.31 -13.45
N THR A 478 10.89 -35.56 -13.59
CA THR A 478 9.78 -35.95 -14.47
C THR A 478 8.45 -35.70 -13.78
N THR A 479 7.58 -34.90 -14.40
CA THR A 479 6.17 -34.78 -14.06
C THR A 479 5.39 -36.01 -14.55
N ASN A 480 4.82 -36.78 -13.62
CA ASN A 480 3.62 -37.60 -13.85
C ASN A 480 2.56 -37.02 -12.89
N GLY A 481 1.31 -36.68 -13.25
CA GLY A 481 0.45 -37.19 -14.31
C GLY A 481 -0.80 -37.77 -13.62
N SER A 482 -1.96 -37.17 -13.93
CA SER A 482 -3.36 -37.42 -13.49
C SER A 482 -3.74 -37.08 -12.05
#